data_AF-A0A397VC62-F1
#
_entry.id   AF-A0A397VC62-F1
#
_cell.length_a   1.000
_cell.length_b   1.000
_cell.length_c   1.000
_cell.angle_alpha   90.00
_cell.angle_beta   90.00
_cell.angle_gamma   90.00
#
_symmetry.space_group_name_H-M   'P 1'
#
loop_
_entity.id
_entity.type
_entity.pdbx_description
1 polymer ?
#
loop_
_entity_poly.entity_id
_entity_poly.type
_entity_poly.pdbx_seq_one_letter_code
_entity_poly.pdbx_strand_id
1 'polypeptide(L)'
;MENNEHQVLFHDLSYIFGTIGTILWTFQLLPQVYKNWRNESTKGLSPITMLIWAMACLFYAIYAMVSELSIVLIIQPVIFGLLCLICDIQYMYYDNSKFIRNKTKTGLLFFVICIIWAGFQSICVLGIRLAEKKNIDWPKTVSGIIPTILSFIGYVPQYYEIYCRKIVCGISLIFLAIEMLGAAFSVLSLAFNPPPFNTYAALLYFAMFTMDLIIFILYYLLNWMHKKNFIDNNNGIDSNLNNDEIAETIIDDKL
;
A
#
# COMPACT_ATOMS: atom_id res chain seq x y z
N MET A 1 6.01 -19.65 -36.30
CA MET A 1 4.98 -18.58 -36.29
C MET A 1 4.14 -18.68 -35.02
N GLU A 2 3.64 -19.87 -34.66
CA GLU A 2 2.90 -20.15 -33.42
C GLU A 2 3.63 -19.74 -32.11
N ASN A 3 4.95 -19.98 -32.01
CA ASN A 3 5.76 -19.54 -30.86
C ASN A 3 5.83 -18.01 -30.68
N ASN A 4 5.71 -17.23 -31.76
CA ASN A 4 5.73 -15.77 -31.67
C ASN A 4 4.36 -15.24 -31.24
N GLU A 5 3.27 -15.86 -31.67
CA GLU A 5 1.91 -15.47 -31.26
C GLU A 5 1.68 -15.72 -29.77
N HIS A 6 2.13 -16.87 -29.25
CA HIS A 6 2.07 -17.14 -27.81
C HIS A 6 2.91 -16.17 -26.98
N GLN A 7 4.13 -15.83 -27.43
CA GLN A 7 4.97 -14.85 -26.75
C GLN A 7 4.38 -13.45 -26.74
N VAL A 8 3.79 -13.01 -27.85
CA VAL A 8 3.08 -11.72 -27.95
C VAL A 8 1.86 -11.72 -27.03
N LEU A 9 1.05 -12.79 -27.05
CA LEU A 9 -0.12 -12.93 -26.18
C LEU A 9 0.25 -12.86 -24.70
N PHE A 10 1.31 -13.54 -24.27
CA PHE A 10 1.76 -13.50 -22.88
C PHE A 10 2.25 -12.10 -22.47
N HIS A 11 2.98 -11.42 -23.35
CA HIS A 11 3.39 -10.04 -23.12
C HIS A 11 2.17 -9.10 -22.97
N ASP A 12 1.18 -9.22 -23.85
CA ASP A 12 -0.03 -8.40 -23.81
C ASP A 12 -0.85 -8.66 -22.53
N LEU A 13 -1.01 -9.92 -22.14
CA LEU A 13 -1.68 -10.30 -20.89
C LEU A 13 -0.94 -9.73 -19.67
N SER A 14 0.39 -9.84 -19.62
CA SER A 14 1.21 -9.22 -18.56
C SER A 14 0.95 -7.72 -18.47
N TYR A 15 0.87 -7.03 -19.60
CA TYR A 15 0.64 -5.60 -19.65
C TYR A 15 -0.77 -5.20 -19.20
N ILE A 16 -1.80 -5.96 -19.62
CA ILE A 16 -3.19 -5.73 -19.23
C ILE A 16 -3.36 -5.93 -17.73
N PHE A 17 -2.92 -7.07 -17.20
CA PHE A 17 -3.03 -7.35 -15.76
C PHE A 17 -2.20 -6.38 -14.93
N GLY A 18 -0.99 -6.03 -15.40
CA GLY A 18 -0.17 -5.01 -14.78
C GLY A 18 -0.89 -3.67 -14.71
N THR A 19 -1.49 -3.23 -15.81
CA THR A 19 -2.23 -1.96 -15.89
C THR A 19 -3.42 -1.93 -14.93
N ILE A 20 -4.21 -3.00 -14.89
CA ILE A 20 -5.33 -3.12 -13.95
C ILE A 20 -4.82 -3.04 -12.51
N GLY A 21 -3.78 -3.82 -12.17
CA GLY A 21 -3.17 -3.81 -10.85
C GLY A 21 -2.67 -2.42 -10.44
N THR A 22 -1.94 -1.75 -11.32
CA THR A 22 -1.42 -0.39 -11.08
C THR A 22 -2.53 0.63 -10.87
N ILE A 23 -3.60 0.58 -11.68
CA ILE A 23 -4.73 1.52 -11.53
C ILE A 23 -5.41 1.31 -10.18
N LEU A 24 -5.75 0.06 -9.83
CA LEU A 24 -6.41 -0.26 -8.57
C LEU A 24 -5.57 0.19 -7.37
N TRP A 25 -4.28 -0.17 -7.36
CA TRP A 25 -3.38 0.16 -6.26
C TRP A 25 -3.07 1.65 -6.16
N THR A 26 -2.98 2.37 -7.29
CA THR A 26 -2.77 3.83 -7.25
C THR A 26 -4.03 4.56 -6.80
N PHE A 27 -5.20 4.12 -7.27
CA PHE A 27 -6.46 4.79 -6.98
C PHE A 27 -6.84 4.70 -5.50
N GLN A 28 -6.37 3.68 -4.77
CA GLN A 28 -6.74 3.48 -3.36
C GLN A 28 -6.38 4.69 -2.47
N LEU A 29 -5.25 5.36 -2.72
CA LEU A 29 -4.79 6.46 -1.87
C LEU A 29 -5.34 7.84 -2.28
N LEU A 30 -5.89 7.97 -3.49
CA LEU A 30 -6.47 9.23 -3.99
C LEU A 30 -7.65 9.74 -3.14
N PRO A 31 -8.63 8.90 -2.74
CA PRO A 31 -9.71 9.31 -1.83
C PRO A 31 -9.18 9.89 -0.52
N GLN A 32 -8.09 9.34 0.03
CA GLN A 32 -7.50 9.82 1.27
C GLN A 32 -6.85 11.20 1.08
N VAL A 33 -6.08 11.39 0.00
CA VAL A 33 -5.50 12.70 -0.35
C VAL A 33 -6.60 13.76 -0.52
N TYR A 34 -7.69 13.40 -1.19
CA TYR A 34 -8.84 14.29 -1.37
C TYR A 34 -9.54 14.60 -0.04
N LYS A 35 -9.76 13.60 0.81
CA LYS A 35 -10.38 13.76 2.14
C LYS A 35 -9.56 14.69 3.03
N ASN A 36 -8.24 14.53 3.05
CA ASN A 36 -7.33 15.39 3.80
C ASN A 36 -7.43 16.86 3.34
N TRP A 37 -7.47 17.09 2.02
CA TRP A 37 -7.63 18.42 1.46
C TRP A 37 -9.01 19.01 1.80
N ARG A 38 -10.08 18.23 1.64
CA ARG A 38 -11.46 18.67 1.86
C ARG A 38 -11.75 19.03 3.32
N ASN A 39 -11.17 18.27 4.25
CA ASN A 39 -11.38 18.42 5.68
C ASN A 39 -10.36 19.35 6.36
N GLU A 40 -9.33 19.78 5.62
CA GLU A 40 -8.19 20.55 6.14
C GLU A 40 -7.56 19.95 7.40
N SER A 41 -7.56 18.62 7.50
CA SER A 41 -7.12 17.86 8.67
C SER A 41 -6.76 16.45 8.25
N THR A 42 -5.74 15.88 8.88
CA THR A 42 -5.29 14.50 8.66
C THR A 42 -5.60 13.57 9.84
N LYS A 43 -6.62 13.92 10.65
CA LYS A 43 -7.09 13.08 11.76
C LYS A 43 -7.42 11.66 11.27
N GLY A 44 -6.85 10.66 11.97
CA GLY A 44 -7.02 9.24 11.66
C GLY A 44 -6.00 8.68 10.66
N LEU A 45 -5.11 9.50 10.11
CA LEU A 45 -3.98 9.06 9.29
C LEU A 45 -2.71 8.94 10.15
N SER A 46 -1.97 7.85 10.03
CA SER A 46 -0.65 7.68 10.66
C SER A 46 0.44 8.21 9.70
N PRO A 47 1.10 9.35 10.00
CA PRO A 47 2.17 9.88 9.14
C PRO A 47 3.39 8.96 9.09
N ILE A 48 3.66 8.26 10.20
CA ILE A 48 4.77 7.29 10.26
C ILE A 48 4.52 6.13 9.29
N THR A 49 3.27 5.65 9.21
CA THR A 49 2.90 4.60 8.26
C THR A 49 3.06 5.08 6.81
N MET A 50 2.62 6.29 6.50
CA MET A 50 2.80 6.88 5.16
C MET A 50 4.27 7.00 4.77
N LEU A 51 5.15 7.44 5.69
CA LEU A 51 6.59 7.48 5.47
C LEU A 51 7.20 6.09 5.24
N ILE A 52 6.80 5.08 6.01
CA ILE A 52 7.26 3.70 5.83
C ILE A 52 6.85 3.18 4.45
N TRP A 53 5.61 3.44 4.03
CA TRP A 53 5.12 3.04 2.71
C TRP A 53 5.83 3.78 1.57
N ALA A 54 6.09 5.08 1.73
CA ALA A 54 6.88 5.86 0.77
C ALA A 54 8.30 5.29 0.62
N MET A 55 8.92 4.86 1.72
CA MET A 55 10.24 4.21 1.71
C MET A 55 10.18 2.81 1.09
N ALA A 56 9.14 2.01 1.38
CA ALA A 56 8.94 0.71 0.73
C ALA A 56 8.83 0.86 -0.80
N CYS A 57 8.07 1.86 -1.25
CA CYS A 57 7.91 2.19 -2.66
C CYS A 57 9.21 2.66 -3.31
N LEU A 58 10.04 3.44 -2.61
CA LEU A 58 11.36 3.85 -3.11
C LEU A 58 12.24 2.64 -3.44
N PHE A 59 12.38 1.71 -2.49
CA PHE A 59 13.19 0.51 -2.70
C PHE A 59 12.58 -0.41 -3.75
N TYR A 60 11.24 -0.52 -3.78
CA TYR A 60 10.57 -1.35 -4.78
C TYR A 60 10.71 -0.78 -6.20
N ALA A 61 10.64 0.55 -6.36
CA ALA A 61 10.90 1.21 -7.64
C ALA A 61 12.34 0.96 -8.11
N ILE A 62 13.34 1.04 -7.21
CA ILE A 62 14.73 0.69 -7.52
C ILE A 62 14.82 -0.76 -8.01
N TYR A 63 14.22 -1.70 -7.27
CA TYR A 63 14.22 -3.12 -7.63
C TYR A 63 13.53 -3.37 -8.98
N ALA A 64 12.37 -2.76 -9.21
CA ALA A 64 11.60 -2.90 -10.44
C ALA A 64 12.38 -2.37 -11.67
N MET A 65 13.09 -1.25 -11.53
CA MET A 65 13.90 -0.67 -12.61
C MET A 65 15.17 -1.47 -12.93
N VAL A 66 15.78 -2.10 -11.93
CA VAL A 66 16.98 -2.93 -12.11
C VAL A 66 16.59 -4.34 -12.59
N SER A 67 15.44 -4.84 -12.17
CA SER A 67 14.92 -6.15 -12.60
C SER A 67 14.17 -6.08 -13.93
N GLU A 68 14.11 -4.89 -14.55
CA GLU A 68 13.47 -4.65 -15.85
C GLU A 68 12.05 -5.23 -15.91
N LEU A 69 11.28 -5.02 -14.83
CA LEU A 69 9.87 -5.42 -14.80
C LEU A 69 9.08 -4.66 -15.86
N SER A 70 7.86 -5.11 -16.15
CA SER A 70 6.96 -4.41 -17.05
C SER A 70 6.83 -2.94 -16.63
N ILE A 71 6.81 -2.04 -17.61
CA ILE A 71 6.81 -0.58 -17.39
C ILE A 71 5.73 -0.14 -16.40
N VAL A 72 4.59 -0.84 -16.42
CA VAL A 72 3.47 -0.56 -15.54
C VAL A 72 3.79 -0.84 -14.07
N LEU A 73 4.54 -1.91 -13.78
CA LEU A 73 5.00 -2.25 -12.42
C LEU A 73 6.17 -1.38 -11.95
N ILE A 74 6.90 -0.74 -12.88
CA ILE A 74 7.92 0.27 -12.56
C ILE A 74 7.27 1.60 -12.14
N ILE A 75 6.25 2.02 -12.90
CA ILE A 75 5.54 3.29 -12.67
C ILE A 75 4.72 3.22 -11.38
N GLN A 76 4.12 2.06 -11.10
CA GLN A 76 3.24 1.80 -9.96
C GLN A 76 3.78 2.30 -8.60
N PRO A 77 4.95 1.87 -8.10
CA PRO A 77 5.48 2.36 -6.82
C PRO A 77 5.90 3.82 -6.84
N VAL A 78 6.28 4.37 -8.00
CA VAL A 78 6.63 5.79 -8.10
C VAL A 78 5.41 6.66 -7.84
N ILE A 79 4.28 6.35 -8.48
CA ILE A 79 3.05 7.11 -8.27
C ILE A 79 2.54 6.91 -6.84
N PHE A 80 2.48 5.67 -6.35
CA PHE A 80 2.02 5.41 -4.99
C PHE A 80 2.89 6.08 -3.93
N GLY A 81 4.22 5.99 -4.07
CA GLY A 81 5.16 6.67 -3.18
C GLY A 81 4.99 8.19 -3.17
N LEU A 82 4.73 8.81 -4.33
CA LEU A 82 4.43 10.25 -4.40
C LEU A 82 3.12 10.60 -3.69
N LEU A 83 2.08 9.76 -3.81
CA LEU A 83 0.82 9.96 -3.09
C LEU A 83 1.01 9.85 -1.56
N CYS A 84 1.85 8.92 -1.08
CA CYS A 84 2.24 8.85 0.33
C CYS A 84 2.95 10.13 0.78
N LEU A 85 3.91 10.64 0.01
CA LEU A 85 4.61 11.89 0.32
C LEU A 85 3.67 13.10 0.33
N ILE A 86 2.66 13.13 -0.55
CA ILE A 86 1.62 14.16 -0.55
C ILE A 86 0.82 14.09 0.76
N CYS A 87 0.41 12.90 1.20
CA CYS A 87 -0.25 12.70 2.49
C CYS A 87 0.60 13.18 3.67
N ASP A 88 1.90 12.90 3.67
CA ASP A 88 2.83 13.38 4.71
C ASP A 88 2.95 14.91 4.72
N ILE A 89 2.99 15.53 3.55
CA ILE A 89 3.03 17.00 3.45
C ILE A 89 1.70 17.63 3.86
N GLN A 90 0.56 16.98 3.56
CA GLN A 90 -0.74 17.39 4.09
C GLN A 90 -0.74 17.34 5.61
N TYR A 91 -0.20 16.29 6.23
CA TYR A 91 -0.04 16.23 7.68
C TYR A 91 0.84 17.39 8.21
N MET A 92 1.97 17.67 7.56
CA MET A 92 2.85 18.78 7.95
C MET A 92 2.17 20.14 7.81
N TYR A 93 1.31 20.31 6.81
CA TYR A 93 0.60 21.57 6.56
C TYR A 93 -0.58 21.80 7.50
N TYR A 94 -1.35 20.76 7.81
CA TYR A 94 -2.58 20.89 8.60
C TYR A 94 -2.37 20.72 10.11
N ASP A 95 -1.56 19.74 10.53
CA ASP A 95 -1.54 19.28 11.92
C ASP A 95 -0.18 19.47 12.64
N ASN A 96 0.91 19.75 11.92
CA ASN A 96 2.24 19.94 12.54
C ASN A 96 2.50 21.39 13.00
N SER A 97 2.72 21.58 14.30
CA SER A 97 2.93 22.91 14.91
C SER A 97 4.05 23.76 14.31
N LYS A 98 5.10 23.14 13.73
CA LYS A 98 6.24 23.87 13.13
C LYS A 98 5.95 24.40 11.72
N PHE A 99 5.01 23.77 11.00
CA PHE A 99 4.76 24.00 9.57
C PHE A 99 3.30 24.41 9.27
N ILE A 100 2.47 24.49 10.31
CA ILE A 100 1.03 24.73 10.20
C ILE A 100 0.72 25.93 9.30
N ARG A 101 -0.10 25.68 8.28
CA ARG A 101 -0.62 26.65 7.31
C ARG A 101 0.43 27.46 6.53
N ASN A 102 1.71 27.09 6.58
CA ASN A 102 2.77 27.79 5.85
C ASN A 102 3.07 27.11 4.50
N LYS A 103 2.39 27.56 3.45
CA LYS A 103 2.48 26.99 2.09
C LYS A 103 3.89 27.00 1.51
N THR A 104 4.68 28.03 1.78
CA THR A 104 6.04 28.16 1.24
C THR A 104 6.98 27.16 1.88
N LYS A 105 6.92 26.99 3.21
CA LYS A 105 7.78 26.03 3.91
C LYS A 105 7.43 24.58 3.57
N THR A 106 6.14 24.24 3.54
CA THR A 106 5.70 22.88 3.20
C THR A 106 5.94 22.54 1.74
N GLY A 107 5.70 23.47 0.82
CA GLY A 107 6.00 23.31 -0.60
C GLY A 107 7.49 23.14 -0.88
N LEU A 108 8.35 23.96 -0.24
CA LEU A 108 9.80 23.83 -0.35
C LEU A 108 10.28 22.48 0.20
N LEU A 109 9.76 22.07 1.36
CA LEU A 109 10.10 20.78 1.94
C LEU A 109 9.72 19.61 1.02
N PHE A 110 8.51 19.62 0.46
CA PHE A 110 8.07 18.61 -0.50
C PHE A 110 9.00 18.54 -1.71
N PHE A 111 9.34 19.70 -2.28
CA PHE A 111 10.23 19.77 -3.43
C PHE A 111 11.63 19.21 -3.13
N VAL A 112 12.20 19.55 -1.96
CA VAL A 112 13.49 19.02 -1.50
C VAL A 112 13.42 17.51 -1.30
N ILE A 113 12.35 16.99 -0.67
CA ILE A 113 12.14 15.55 -0.49
C ILE A 113 12.07 14.85 -1.85
N CYS A 114 11.30 15.37 -2.81
CA CYS A 114 11.20 14.79 -4.15
C CYS A 114 12.55 14.75 -4.89
N ILE A 115 13.37 15.80 -4.78
CA ILE A 115 14.73 15.82 -5.36
C ILE A 115 15.61 14.75 -4.71
N ILE A 116 15.61 14.67 -3.37
CA ILE A 116 16.40 13.67 -2.64
C ILE A 116 15.94 12.27 -3.02
N TRP A 117 14.63 12.05 -3.08
CA TRP A 117 14.00 10.77 -3.42
C TRP A 117 14.39 10.32 -4.84
N ALA A 118 14.22 11.18 -5.83
CA ALA A 118 14.60 10.91 -7.22
C ALA A 118 16.12 10.72 -7.38
N GLY A 119 16.93 11.57 -6.74
CA GLY A 119 18.39 11.48 -6.78
C GLY A 119 18.90 10.19 -6.16
N PHE A 120 18.40 9.83 -4.98
CA PHE A 120 18.74 8.57 -4.30
C PHE A 120 18.36 7.36 -5.15
N GLN A 121 17.16 7.35 -5.72
CA GLN A 121 16.70 6.29 -6.62
C GLN A 121 17.63 6.15 -7.83
N SER A 122 17.95 7.25 -8.53
CA SER A 122 18.83 7.23 -9.70
C SER A 122 20.24 6.74 -9.35
N ILE A 123 20.82 7.21 -8.25
CA ILE A 123 22.15 6.79 -7.79
C ILE A 123 22.16 5.28 -7.49
N CYS A 124 21.14 4.78 -6.79
CA CYS A 124 21.03 3.35 -6.48
C CYS A 124 20.87 2.51 -7.74
N VAL A 125 19.99 2.90 -8.67
CA VAL A 125 19.79 2.16 -9.93
C VAL A 125 21.09 2.09 -10.74
N LEU A 126 21.81 3.22 -10.88
CA LEU A 126 23.10 3.24 -11.59
C LEU A 126 24.16 2.41 -10.87
N GLY A 127 24.23 2.51 -9.54
CA GLY A 127 25.17 1.76 -8.70
C GLY A 127 24.94 0.25 -8.78
N ILE A 128 23.69 -0.21 -8.72
CA ILE A 128 23.34 -1.63 -8.82
C ILE A 128 23.61 -2.14 -10.24
N ARG A 129 23.24 -1.40 -11.29
CA ARG A 129 23.56 -1.78 -12.68
C ARG A 129 25.06 -1.88 -12.93
N LEU A 130 25.88 -1.04 -12.28
CA LEU A 130 27.33 -1.14 -12.34
C LEU A 130 27.86 -2.37 -11.59
N ALA A 131 27.22 -2.75 -10.49
CA ALA A 131 27.55 -3.95 -9.72
C ALA A 131 27.21 -5.23 -10.51
N GLU A 132 26.05 -5.28 -11.18
CA GLU A 132 25.66 -6.41 -12.05
C GLU A 132 26.66 -6.62 -13.19
N LYS A 133 27.19 -5.53 -13.79
CA LYS A 133 28.27 -5.62 -14.79
C LYS A 133 29.56 -6.25 -14.25
N LYS A 134 29.75 -6.26 -12.94
CA LYS A 134 30.86 -6.90 -12.24
C LYS A 134 30.48 -8.29 -11.67
N ASN A 135 29.33 -8.85 -12.05
CA ASN A 135 28.77 -10.08 -11.52
C ASN A 135 28.52 -10.04 -9.99
N ILE A 136 28.09 -8.88 -9.48
CA ILE A 136 27.74 -8.68 -8.06
C ILE A 136 26.22 -8.47 -7.97
N ASP A 137 25.49 -9.51 -7.58
CA ASP A 137 24.02 -9.52 -7.61
C ASP A 137 23.34 -9.16 -6.28
N TRP A 138 24.06 -9.24 -5.16
CA TRP A 138 23.48 -9.00 -3.83
C TRP A 138 22.77 -7.63 -3.67
N PRO A 139 23.22 -6.51 -4.29
CA PRO A 139 22.54 -5.23 -4.13
C PRO A 139 21.12 -5.23 -4.71
N LYS A 140 20.91 -5.96 -5.81
CA LYS A 140 19.59 -6.15 -6.43
C LYS A 140 18.69 -7.02 -5.55
N THR A 141 19.23 -8.10 -4.98
CA THR A 141 18.48 -8.93 -4.04
C THR A 141 18.02 -8.13 -2.82
N VAL A 142 18.90 -7.32 -2.24
CA VAL A 142 18.58 -6.48 -1.08
C VAL A 142 17.49 -5.47 -1.41
N SER A 143 17.54 -4.80 -2.58
CA SER A 143 16.49 -3.86 -2.98
C SER A 143 15.12 -4.52 -3.20
N GLY A 144 15.06 -5.82 -3.50
CA GLY A 144 13.82 -6.59 -3.60
C GLY A 144 13.25 -7.07 -2.25
N ILE A 145 14.11 -7.33 -1.26
CA ILE A 145 13.70 -7.81 0.07
C ILE A 145 13.23 -6.66 0.99
N ILE A 146 13.94 -5.52 0.96
CA ILE A 146 13.64 -4.37 1.81
C ILE A 146 12.18 -3.91 1.73
N PRO A 147 11.56 -3.75 0.54
CA PRO A 147 10.17 -3.34 0.42
C PRO A 147 9.23 -4.28 1.15
N THR A 148 9.45 -5.59 1.02
CA THR A 148 8.62 -6.59 1.69
C THR A 148 8.67 -6.37 3.19
N ILE A 149 9.87 -6.27 3.78
CA ILE A 149 10.07 -6.03 5.23
C ILE A 149 9.41 -4.72 5.68
N LEU A 150 9.62 -3.64 4.93
CA LEU A 150 9.03 -2.34 5.24
C LEU A 150 7.51 -2.38 5.17
N SER A 151 6.92 -3.09 4.20
CA SER A 151 5.47 -3.30 4.13
C SER A 151 4.97 -4.00 5.40
N PHE A 152 5.60 -5.10 5.83
CA PHE A 152 5.26 -5.76 7.10
C PHE A 152 5.26 -4.77 8.28
N ILE A 153 6.32 -3.98 8.43
CA ILE A 153 6.43 -2.97 9.48
C ILE A 153 5.31 -1.92 9.37
N GLY A 154 4.97 -1.50 8.14
CA GLY A 154 3.89 -0.55 7.87
C GLY A 154 2.52 -1.02 8.33
N TYR A 155 2.24 -2.33 8.30
CA TYR A 155 0.99 -2.91 8.80
C TYR A 155 0.94 -3.07 10.33
N VAL A 156 2.09 -3.05 11.04
CA VAL A 156 2.14 -3.30 12.49
C VAL A 156 1.20 -2.39 13.29
N PRO A 157 1.17 -1.06 13.08
CA PRO A 157 0.26 -0.18 13.83
C PRO A 157 -1.21 -0.57 13.64
N GLN A 158 -1.59 -1.00 12.43
CA GLN A 158 -2.95 -1.41 12.11
C GLN A 158 -3.36 -2.68 12.85
N TYR A 159 -2.48 -3.69 12.86
CA TYR A 159 -2.70 -4.92 13.61
C TYR A 159 -2.75 -4.69 15.12
N TYR A 160 -1.89 -3.80 15.62
CA TYR A 160 -1.88 -3.42 17.03
C TYR A 160 -3.20 -2.77 17.44
N GLU A 161 -3.73 -1.84 16.64
CA GLU A 161 -5.00 -1.19 16.91
C GLU A 161 -6.17 -2.19 16.91
N ILE A 162 -6.23 -3.10 15.94
CA ILE A 162 -7.24 -4.17 15.89
C ILE A 162 -7.13 -5.06 17.13
N TYR A 163 -5.91 -5.42 17.52
CA TYR A 163 -5.68 -6.27 18.68
C TYR A 163 -6.13 -5.61 19.99
N CYS A 164 -5.84 -4.31 20.17
CA CYS A 164 -6.21 -3.56 21.37
C CYS A 164 -7.71 -3.24 21.43
N ARG A 165 -8.30 -2.77 20.33
CA ARG A 165 -9.71 -2.34 20.30
C ARG A 165 -10.69 -3.51 20.20
N LYS A 166 -10.24 -4.67 19.70
CA LYS A 166 -11.06 -5.85 19.35
C LYS A 166 -12.13 -5.56 18.30
N ILE A 167 -11.97 -4.48 17.54
CA ILE A 167 -12.81 -4.10 16.40
C ILE A 167 -11.87 -3.54 15.33
N VAL A 168 -12.22 -3.75 14.07
CA VAL A 168 -11.54 -3.13 12.94
C VAL A 168 -12.16 -1.75 12.71
N CYS A 169 -11.58 -0.72 13.32
CA CYS A 169 -11.99 0.67 13.15
C CYS A 169 -11.10 1.38 12.12
N GLY A 170 -11.67 2.32 11.36
CA GLY A 170 -10.90 3.26 10.54
C GLY A 170 -10.40 2.75 9.18
N ILE A 171 -10.64 1.49 8.83
CA ILE A 171 -10.29 0.92 7.51
C ILE A 171 -11.55 0.77 6.66
N SER A 172 -11.52 1.30 5.43
CA SER A 172 -12.58 1.06 4.44
C SER A 172 -12.41 -0.35 3.86
N LEU A 173 -13.44 -1.20 3.95
CA LEU A 173 -13.42 -2.53 3.33
C LEU A 173 -13.27 -2.46 1.81
N ILE A 174 -13.83 -1.43 1.18
CA ILE A 174 -13.70 -1.21 -0.27
C ILE A 174 -12.24 -0.89 -0.60
N PHE A 175 -11.58 -0.07 0.22
CA PHE A 175 -10.16 0.21 0.08
C PHE A 175 -9.33 -1.09 0.16
N LEU A 176 -9.57 -1.89 1.18
CA LEU A 176 -8.86 -3.16 1.40
C LEU A 176 -9.11 -4.16 0.25
N ALA A 177 -10.33 -4.23 -0.26
CA ALA A 177 -10.66 -5.10 -1.39
C ALA A 177 -9.97 -4.64 -2.70
N ILE A 178 -9.92 -3.33 -2.96
CA ILE A 178 -9.19 -2.76 -4.11
C ILE A 178 -7.69 -3.09 -4.00
N GLU A 179 -7.12 -3.00 -2.81
CA GLU A 179 -5.72 -3.33 -2.56
C GLU A 179 -5.41 -4.80 -2.84
N MET A 180 -6.24 -5.70 -2.31
CA MET A 180 -6.14 -7.14 -2.57
C MET A 180 -6.25 -7.47 -4.06
N LEU A 181 -7.21 -6.86 -4.77
CA LEU A 181 -7.36 -7.04 -6.21
C LEU A 181 -6.14 -6.50 -6.97
N GLY A 182 -5.64 -5.33 -6.58
CA GLY A 182 -4.41 -4.75 -7.13
C GLY A 182 -3.22 -5.71 -7.02
N ALA A 183 -2.98 -6.23 -5.81
CA ALA A 183 -1.93 -7.21 -5.55
C ALA A 183 -2.11 -8.50 -6.38
N ALA A 184 -3.33 -9.03 -6.47
CA ALA A 184 -3.62 -10.23 -7.26
C ALA A 184 -3.33 -10.03 -8.76
N PHE A 185 -3.75 -8.90 -9.34
CA PHE A 185 -3.49 -8.56 -10.73
C PHE A 185 -2.00 -8.29 -11.00
N SER A 186 -1.28 -7.68 -10.06
CA SER A 186 0.17 -7.50 -10.17
C SER A 186 0.93 -8.84 -10.11
N VAL A 187 0.50 -9.81 -9.30
CA VAL A 187 1.06 -11.18 -9.34
C VAL A 187 0.76 -11.88 -10.66
N LEU A 188 -0.47 -11.75 -11.18
CA LEU A 188 -0.81 -12.30 -12.50
C LEU A 188 0.07 -11.70 -13.59
N SER A 189 0.32 -10.38 -13.57
CA SER A 189 1.26 -9.73 -14.48
C SER A 189 2.66 -10.36 -14.44
N LEU A 190 3.16 -10.68 -13.25
CA LEU A 190 4.45 -11.37 -13.10
C LEU A 190 4.42 -12.82 -13.61
N ALA A 191 3.30 -13.53 -13.47
CA ALA A 191 3.14 -14.90 -13.95
C ALA A 191 3.14 -14.99 -15.48
N PHE A 192 2.66 -13.95 -16.16
CA PHE A 192 2.66 -13.86 -17.62
C PHE A 192 3.88 -13.13 -18.20
N ASN A 193 4.77 -12.58 -17.36
CA ASN A 193 6.01 -11.99 -17.83
C ASN A 193 6.97 -13.07 -18.36
N PRO A 194 7.80 -12.74 -19.36
CA PRO A 194 8.83 -13.66 -19.86
C PRO A 194 9.74 -14.13 -18.73
N PRO A 195 10.22 -15.39 -18.76
CA PRO A 195 11.15 -15.90 -17.76
C PRO A 195 12.45 -15.06 -17.74
N PRO A 196 13.11 -14.92 -16.58
CA PRO A 196 12.85 -15.62 -15.31
C PRO A 196 11.74 -15.00 -14.46
N PHE A 197 11.07 -15.85 -13.67
CA PHE A 197 10.04 -15.40 -12.73
C PHE A 197 10.65 -14.55 -11.60
N ASN A 198 10.14 -13.32 -11.44
CA ASN A 198 10.63 -12.37 -10.46
C ASN A 198 10.09 -12.67 -9.06
N THR A 199 10.79 -13.56 -8.36
CA THR A 199 10.38 -14.08 -7.04
C THR A 199 10.25 -12.99 -5.98
N TYR A 200 11.13 -11.98 -5.97
CA TYR A 200 11.09 -10.92 -4.96
C TYR A 200 9.90 -9.97 -5.13
N ALA A 201 9.53 -9.63 -6.38
CA ALA A 201 8.30 -8.86 -6.63
C ALA A 201 7.05 -9.66 -6.29
N ALA A 202 7.03 -10.96 -6.64
CA ALA A 202 5.93 -11.83 -6.28
C ALA A 202 5.77 -11.95 -4.76
N LEU A 203 6.89 -12.09 -4.03
CA LEU A 203 6.90 -12.14 -2.57
C LEU A 203 6.26 -10.89 -1.94
N LEU A 204 6.60 -9.70 -2.44
CA LEU A 204 5.98 -8.45 -1.98
C LEU A 204 4.46 -8.48 -2.15
N TYR A 205 3.97 -8.79 -3.34
CA TYR A 205 2.54 -8.78 -3.61
C TYR A 205 1.78 -9.87 -2.86
N PHE A 206 2.35 -11.06 -2.72
CA PHE A 206 1.76 -12.12 -1.89
C PHE A 206 1.72 -11.73 -0.41
N ALA A 207 2.77 -11.09 0.09
CA ALA A 207 2.81 -10.60 1.46
C ALA A 207 1.72 -9.56 1.72
N MET A 208 1.58 -8.57 0.82
CA MET A 208 0.51 -7.57 0.91
C MET A 208 -0.88 -8.21 0.85
N PHE A 209 -1.15 -9.04 -0.16
CA PHE A 209 -2.42 -9.75 -0.28
C PHE A 209 -2.77 -10.54 0.97
N THR A 210 -1.78 -11.24 1.55
CA THR A 210 -1.99 -12.04 2.77
C THR A 210 -2.30 -11.17 3.97
N MET A 211 -1.60 -10.04 4.13
CA MET A 211 -1.87 -9.10 5.21
C MET A 211 -3.25 -8.50 5.11
N ASP A 212 -3.66 -8.09 3.92
CA ASP A 212 -4.98 -7.51 3.72
C ASP A 212 -6.07 -8.56 3.93
N LEU A 213 -5.86 -9.79 3.47
CA LEU A 213 -6.78 -10.91 3.69
C LEU A 213 -6.97 -11.20 5.19
N ILE A 214 -5.90 -11.17 6.00
CA ILE A 214 -6.02 -11.38 7.44
C ILE A 214 -6.87 -10.26 8.07
N ILE A 215 -6.64 -8.99 7.72
CA ILE A 215 -7.46 -7.87 8.22
C ILE A 215 -8.92 -8.04 7.78
N PHE A 216 -9.15 -8.44 6.54
CA PHE A 216 -10.49 -8.68 5.99
C PHE A 216 -11.21 -9.78 6.78
N ILE A 217 -10.55 -10.90 7.07
CA ILE A 217 -11.10 -11.98 7.88
C ILE A 217 -11.37 -11.52 9.32
N LEU A 218 -10.43 -10.77 9.93
CA LEU A 218 -10.58 -10.25 11.29
C LEU A 218 -11.78 -9.31 11.40
N TYR A 219 -12.06 -8.50 10.38
CA TYR A 219 -13.24 -7.64 10.36
C TYR A 219 -14.54 -8.45 10.52
N TYR A 220 -14.74 -9.47 9.69
CA TYR A 220 -15.95 -10.30 9.75
C TYR A 220 -16.01 -11.14 11.02
N LEU A 221 -14.88 -11.70 11.46
CA LEU A 221 -14.81 -12.54 12.65
C LEU A 221 -15.16 -11.74 13.92
N LEU A 222 -14.56 -10.56 14.11
CA LEU A 222 -14.79 -9.74 15.29
C LEU A 222 -16.22 -9.18 15.33
N ASN A 223 -16.76 -8.75 14.18
CA ASN A 223 -18.15 -8.30 14.09
C ASN A 223 -19.14 -9.42 14.40
N TRP A 224 -18.88 -10.63 13.89
CA TRP A 224 -19.69 -11.80 14.20
C TRP A 224 -19.65 -12.16 15.70
N MET A 225 -18.46 -12.17 16.31
CA MET A 225 -18.30 -12.43 17.75
C MET A 225 -19.05 -11.39 18.60
N HIS A 226 -18.98 -10.12 18.23
CA HIS A 226 -19.68 -9.05 18.94
C HIS A 226 -21.19 -9.16 18.81
N LYS A 227 -21.70 -9.42 17.59
CA LYS A 227 -23.13 -9.65 17.36
C LYS A 227 -23.64 -10.82 18.20
N LYS A 228 -22.88 -11.91 18.28
CA LYS A 228 -23.22 -13.07 19.10
C LYS A 228 -23.27 -12.72 20.60
N ASN A 229 -22.24 -12.06 21.13
CA ASN A 229 -22.19 -11.66 22.54
C ASN A 229 -23.31 -10.66 22.92
N PHE A 230 -23.70 -9.77 22.00
CA PHE A 230 -24.82 -8.85 22.21
C PHE A 230 -26.17 -9.59 22.27
N ILE A 231 -26.41 -10.54 21.36
CA ILE A 231 -27.63 -11.36 21.36
C ILE A 231 -27.72 -12.21 22.63
N ASP A 232 -26.59 -12.81 23.04
CA ASP A 232 -26.52 -13.66 24.24
C ASP A 232 -26.74 -12.85 25.54
N ASN A 233 -26.32 -11.57 25.59
CA ASN A 233 -26.52 -10.71 26.77
C ASN A 233 -27.89 -10.01 26.83
N ASN A 234 -28.54 -9.73 25.68
CA ASN A 234 -29.79 -8.95 25.61
C ASN A 234 -31.06 -9.80 25.34
N ASN A 235 -31.03 -11.10 25.62
CA ASN A 235 -32.19 -12.01 25.44
C ASN A 235 -32.88 -11.87 24.05
N GLY A 236 -32.12 -11.55 22.99
CA GLY A 236 -32.63 -11.47 21.62
C GLY A 236 -33.57 -10.31 21.29
N ILE A 237 -33.52 -9.16 21.99
CA ILE A 237 -34.49 -8.07 21.74
C ILE A 237 -34.18 -7.18 20.52
N ASP A 238 -32.97 -7.11 19.98
CA ASP A 238 -32.73 -6.32 18.74
C ASP A 238 -31.90 -7.08 17.70
N SER A 239 -32.58 -7.90 16.89
CA SER A 239 -31.98 -8.61 15.75
C SER A 239 -31.78 -7.73 14.50
N ASN A 240 -32.22 -6.47 14.54
CA ASN A 240 -32.36 -5.59 13.37
C ASN A 240 -31.28 -4.49 13.25
N LEU A 241 -30.34 -4.39 14.20
CA LEU A 241 -29.25 -3.43 14.09
C LEU A 241 -28.27 -3.85 12.98
N ASN A 242 -28.02 -2.93 12.04
CA ASN A 242 -27.08 -3.18 10.96
C ASN A 242 -25.63 -3.17 11.49
N ASN A 243 -24.69 -3.81 10.80
CA ASN A 243 -23.32 -3.97 11.28
C ASN A 243 -22.61 -2.62 11.56
N ASP A 244 -23.00 -1.57 10.82
CA ASP A 244 -22.46 -0.21 10.99
C ASP A 244 -23.03 0.48 12.25
N GLU A 245 -24.30 0.23 12.61
CA GLU A 245 -24.93 0.78 13.83
C GLU A 245 -24.36 0.15 15.10
N ILE A 246 -24.05 -1.15 15.05
CA ILE A 246 -23.38 -1.85 16.17
C ILE A 246 -21.97 -1.28 16.36
N ALA A 247 -21.25 -0.98 15.26
CA ALA A 247 -19.92 -0.39 15.34
C ALA A 247 -19.95 1.03 15.93
N GLU A 248 -20.92 1.86 15.56
CA GLU A 248 -21.10 3.21 16.14
C GLU A 248 -21.50 3.15 17.62
N THR A 249 -22.44 2.28 18.00
CA THR A 249 -22.88 2.14 19.40
C THR A 249 -21.72 1.73 20.33
N ILE A 250 -20.78 0.91 19.84
CA ILE A 250 -19.62 0.47 20.64
C ILE A 250 -18.51 1.53 20.69
N ILE A 251 -18.41 2.41 19.69
CA ILE A 251 -17.46 3.53 19.74
C ILE A 251 -17.85 4.51 20.84
N ASP A 252 -19.16 4.78 21.01
CA ASP A 252 -19.68 5.63 22.09
C ASP A 252 -19.52 5.00 23.48
N ASP A 253 -19.63 3.68 23.62
CA ASP A 253 -19.48 2.98 24.91
C ASP A 253 -18.03 2.88 25.42
N LYS A 254 -17.04 3.18 24.55
CA LYS A 254 -15.59 3.12 24.87
C LYS A 254 -14.91 4.49 24.89
N LEU A 255 -15.64 5.58 24.70
CA LEU A 255 -15.18 6.98 24.83
C LEU A 255 -15.57 7.56 26.19
#